data_AF-A0A1G7H386-F1
#
_entry.id   AF-A0A1G7H386-F1
#
_cell.length_a   1.000
_cell.length_b   1.000
_cell.length_c   1.000
_cell.angle_alpha   90.00
_cell.angle_beta   90.00
_cell.angle_gamma   90.00
#
_symmetry.space_group_name_H-M   'P 1'
#
loop_
_entity.id
_entity.type
_entity.pdbx_description
1 polymer ?
#
loop_
_entity_poly.entity_id
_entity_poly.type
_entity_poly.pdbx_seq_one_letter_code
_entity_poly.pdbx_strand_id
1 'polypeptide(L)'
;MSTRAARTTPSALADLRNEPRSPLPGSEKAALADTPATTAAGIKPLRATAVAKAKPASSRKKITVSVVVPRTKPVTQAAVAGKHLTRAQFKSSHAAAPASVKAVQKFAKAFNLVSKAEPARSTVHLTGTVKDMQDAFGVTLQEHTVGAKTLRIRQGAIYLPDSVLPHVQAVLGLDNRPQAKPHYRVGKARAAASTSFTPPQLAQLYGFPTSAKATGQTIALIELGGGFRQADITAYFKSLGIAAPSVKAVLVDGGKNAPSNANGADGEVMLDIEVAAAVAPGANIAVYFAPNTDQGFVDAIATAAHDTTNKPTIISISWGGPESSWTSQALTALDNACKDAAALGITVTAAAGDDGSDDGVGDGKKHVDFPASSPNVLACGGTKLVASNGAITSEVVWNETANKEGATGGGISTAFPQPTWQKSIAATKSGRGVPDVAGDADPTTGYQVRVDGQNMVIGGTSAVAPLWAGLIALSNATNKNAAGLPQAKLYSTTGQKAFRDITSGNNGAFKAAKGWDPCTGLGSPKAASIITLLATKSSAKKKTSRAKA
;
A
#
# COMPACT_ATOMS: atom_id res chain seq x y z
N MET A 1 1.05 20.72 -70.27
CA MET A 1 0.16 20.37 -69.14
C MET A 1 0.44 18.93 -68.72
N SER A 2 1.07 18.73 -67.56
CA SER A 2 1.09 17.41 -66.90
C SER A 2 1.15 17.66 -65.40
N THR A 3 -0.02 17.66 -64.77
CA THR A 3 -0.21 17.79 -63.33
C THR A 3 0.10 16.45 -62.67
N ARG A 4 1.30 16.33 -62.09
CA ARG A 4 1.65 15.20 -61.22
C ARG A 4 0.92 15.40 -59.90
N ALA A 5 -0.16 14.64 -59.69
CA ALA A 5 -0.87 14.62 -58.42
C ALA A 5 0.09 14.16 -57.30
N ALA A 6 0.30 15.02 -56.31
CA ALA A 6 1.00 14.67 -55.09
C ALA A 6 0.14 13.63 -54.34
N ARG A 7 0.62 12.38 -54.30
CA ARG A 7 0.09 11.35 -53.40
C ARG A 7 0.28 11.86 -51.97
N THR A 8 -0.80 12.27 -51.32
CA THR A 8 -0.81 12.56 -49.90
C THR A 8 -0.47 11.28 -49.14
N THR A 9 0.69 11.25 -48.50
CA THR A 9 1.03 10.27 -47.46
C THR A 9 -0.11 10.22 -46.43
N PRO A 10 -0.53 9.03 -45.96
CA PRO A 10 -1.42 8.94 -44.81
C PRO A 10 -0.87 9.80 -43.67
N SER A 11 -1.72 10.54 -42.96
CA SER A 11 -1.23 11.35 -41.83
C SER A 11 -0.60 10.41 -40.79
N ALA A 12 0.49 10.83 -40.15
CA ALA A 12 1.21 10.02 -39.14
C ALA A 12 0.35 9.58 -37.92
N LEU A 13 -0.91 10.01 -37.84
CA LEU A 13 -1.92 9.55 -36.87
C LEU A 13 -2.78 8.39 -37.41
N ALA A 14 -3.06 8.36 -38.72
CA ALA A 14 -3.74 7.25 -39.38
C ALA A 14 -2.86 5.99 -39.38
N ASP A 15 -1.54 6.18 -39.45
CA ASP A 15 -0.57 5.09 -39.36
C ASP A 15 -0.68 4.31 -38.04
N LEU A 16 -0.80 5.01 -36.89
CA LEU A 16 -0.89 4.37 -35.57
C LEU A 16 -2.17 3.53 -35.36
N ARG A 17 -3.24 3.82 -36.11
CA ARG A 17 -4.50 3.05 -36.04
C ARG A 17 -4.43 1.74 -36.82
N ASN A 18 -3.60 1.70 -37.86
CA ASN A 18 -3.48 0.58 -38.77
C ASN A 18 -2.18 -0.22 -38.57
N GLU A 19 -1.31 0.23 -37.67
CA GLU A 19 -0.06 -0.42 -37.31
C GLU A 19 -0.30 -1.80 -36.68
N PRO A 20 0.56 -2.80 -36.94
CA PRO A 20 0.59 -4.04 -36.17
C PRO A 20 0.63 -3.80 -34.67
N ARG A 21 0.00 -4.71 -33.93
CA ARG A 21 -0.14 -4.61 -32.48
C ARG A 21 0.37 -5.86 -31.80
N SER A 22 1.05 -5.64 -30.67
CA SER A 22 1.60 -6.69 -29.83
C SER A 22 1.05 -6.58 -28.40
N PRO A 23 0.96 -7.70 -27.67
CA PRO A 23 0.47 -7.69 -26.30
C PRO A 23 1.46 -6.98 -25.37
N LEU A 24 0.94 -6.13 -24.48
CA LEU A 24 1.69 -5.50 -23.41
C LEU A 24 2.10 -6.55 -22.37
N PRO A 25 3.40 -6.81 -22.14
CA PRO A 25 3.85 -7.82 -21.19
C PRO A 25 3.27 -7.62 -19.79
N GLY A 26 2.86 -8.73 -19.17
CA GLY A 26 2.32 -8.71 -17.80
C GLY A 26 0.93 -8.11 -17.65
N SER A 27 0.25 -7.75 -18.77
CA SER A 27 -1.10 -7.18 -18.76
C SER A 27 -2.23 -8.20 -18.77
N GLU A 28 -1.93 -9.49 -18.92
CA GLU A 28 -2.92 -10.56 -18.95
C GLU A 28 -3.82 -10.51 -17.72
N LYS A 29 -5.14 -10.54 -17.94
CA LYS A 29 -6.12 -10.54 -16.86
C LYS A 29 -7.08 -11.70 -17.06
N ALA A 30 -7.20 -12.53 -16.02
CA ALA A 30 -8.12 -13.65 -16.01
C ALA A 30 -9.58 -13.19 -16.12
N ALA A 31 -10.43 -14.08 -16.65
CA ALA A 31 -11.87 -13.95 -16.58
C ALA A 31 -12.32 -13.75 -15.14
N LEU A 32 -13.45 -13.05 -14.95
CA LEU A 32 -14.12 -13.07 -13.65
C LEU A 32 -14.63 -14.50 -13.42
N ALA A 33 -14.20 -15.15 -12.32
CA ALA A 33 -14.69 -16.48 -12.00
C ALA A 33 -16.21 -16.43 -11.70
N ASP A 34 -16.98 -17.36 -12.25
CA ASP A 34 -18.44 -17.46 -12.07
C ASP A 34 -18.88 -18.13 -10.75
N THR A 35 -17.97 -18.36 -9.79
CA THR A 35 -18.24 -19.18 -8.60
C THR A 35 -17.73 -18.59 -7.28
N PRO A 36 -18.39 -18.87 -6.14
CA PRO A 36 -18.31 -18.06 -4.94
C PRO A 36 -17.04 -18.36 -4.13
N ALA A 37 -16.28 -17.32 -3.81
CA ALA A 37 -15.32 -17.38 -2.71
C ALA A 37 -16.11 -17.39 -1.39
N THR A 38 -16.04 -18.51 -0.66
CA THR A 38 -16.54 -18.60 0.71
C THR A 38 -15.64 -17.78 1.62
N THR A 39 -16.12 -16.65 2.15
CA THR A 39 -15.46 -16.00 3.30
C THR A 39 -16.14 -16.40 4.61
N ALA A 40 -15.33 -16.88 5.54
CA ALA A 40 -15.59 -16.66 6.95
C ALA A 40 -15.32 -15.16 7.26
N ALA A 41 -16.11 -14.61 8.19
CA ALA A 41 -16.11 -13.23 8.68
C ALA A 41 -16.81 -12.18 7.80
N GLY A 42 -18.06 -11.86 8.19
CA GLY A 42 -18.56 -10.49 8.39
C GLY A 42 -18.73 -9.56 7.20
N ILE A 43 -17.77 -9.49 6.28
CA ILE A 43 -17.94 -8.89 4.97
C ILE A 43 -18.52 -10.01 4.10
N LYS A 44 -19.80 -9.87 3.72
CA LYS A 44 -20.38 -10.76 2.72
C LYS A 44 -19.38 -10.81 1.56
N PRO A 45 -18.89 -12.01 1.16
CA PRO A 45 -18.30 -12.12 -0.15
C PRO A 45 -19.34 -11.60 -1.11
N LEU A 46 -18.94 -11.03 -2.26
CA LEU A 46 -19.90 -10.77 -3.32
C LEU A 46 -20.67 -12.07 -3.50
N ARG A 47 -21.90 -12.13 -2.96
CA ARG A 47 -22.75 -13.30 -3.12
C ARG A 47 -22.78 -13.45 -4.63
N ALA A 48 -22.65 -14.66 -5.11
CA ALA A 48 -23.18 -15.03 -6.40
C ALA A 48 -24.72 -14.88 -6.34
N THR A 49 -25.22 -13.67 -6.06
CA THR A 49 -26.51 -13.21 -6.52
C THR A 49 -26.35 -13.16 -8.02
N ALA A 50 -26.90 -14.16 -8.69
CA ALA A 50 -27.01 -14.34 -10.13
C ALA A 50 -26.25 -13.26 -10.91
N VAL A 51 -25.03 -13.57 -11.37
CA VAL A 51 -24.28 -12.68 -12.26
C VAL A 51 -25.20 -12.34 -13.42
N ALA A 52 -25.67 -11.09 -13.48
CA ALA A 52 -26.44 -10.64 -14.62
C ALA A 52 -25.52 -10.77 -15.84
N LYS A 53 -26.02 -11.38 -16.93
CA LYS A 53 -25.24 -11.60 -18.16
C LYS A 53 -24.41 -10.36 -18.50
N ALA A 54 -23.11 -10.56 -18.72
CA ALA A 54 -22.18 -9.53 -19.16
C ALA A 54 -22.79 -8.72 -20.31
N LYS A 55 -22.79 -7.39 -20.19
CA LYS A 55 -23.22 -6.50 -21.29
C LYS A 55 -22.01 -5.74 -21.82
N PRO A 56 -21.99 -5.36 -23.11
CA PRO A 56 -20.99 -4.42 -23.60
C PRO A 56 -20.99 -3.15 -22.74
N ALA A 57 -19.81 -2.65 -22.38
CA ALA A 57 -19.72 -1.42 -21.59
C ALA A 57 -20.27 -0.21 -22.36
N SER A 58 -20.82 0.77 -21.64
CA SER A 58 -21.43 1.95 -22.27
C SER A 58 -20.41 2.74 -23.10
N SER A 59 -20.56 2.68 -24.43
CA SER A 59 -19.58 3.17 -25.40
C SER A 59 -19.26 4.67 -25.26
N ARG A 60 -20.21 5.48 -24.75
CA ARG A 60 -20.09 6.94 -24.59
C ARG A 60 -19.57 7.39 -23.22
N LYS A 61 -19.53 6.50 -22.21
CA LYS A 61 -19.04 6.85 -20.88
C LYS A 61 -17.56 7.22 -20.98
N LYS A 62 -17.16 8.33 -20.36
CA LYS A 62 -15.74 8.71 -20.28
C LYS A 62 -15.06 8.04 -19.10
N ILE A 63 -13.84 7.57 -19.33
CA ILE A 63 -12.99 6.94 -18.32
C ILE A 63 -11.58 7.53 -18.42
N THR A 64 -10.83 7.48 -17.33
CA THR A 64 -9.40 7.85 -17.29
C THR A 64 -8.59 6.60 -16.96
N VAL A 65 -7.48 6.40 -17.65
CA VAL A 65 -6.52 5.32 -17.39
C VAL A 65 -5.13 5.91 -17.15
N SER A 66 -4.33 5.24 -16.33
CA SER A 66 -2.95 5.63 -16.03
C SER A 66 -2.01 4.80 -16.89
N VAL A 67 -1.34 5.45 -17.84
CA VAL A 67 -0.29 4.83 -18.66
C VAL A 67 1.05 5.10 -17.99
N VAL A 68 1.64 4.06 -17.40
CA VAL A 68 2.96 4.12 -16.78
C VAL A 68 4.01 4.03 -17.87
N VAL A 69 4.92 4.99 -17.91
CA VAL A 69 5.98 5.09 -18.92
C VAL A 69 7.36 4.90 -18.28
N PRO A 70 8.39 4.45 -19.03
CA PRO A 70 9.74 4.36 -18.51
C PRO A 70 10.28 5.71 -18.00
N ARG A 71 11.13 5.65 -16.97
CA ARG A 71 11.88 6.81 -16.47
C ARG A 71 13.13 7.05 -17.30
N THR A 72 13.60 8.30 -17.38
CA THR A 72 14.89 8.65 -18.00
C THR A 72 16.06 7.89 -17.34
N LYS A 73 15.99 7.76 -16.01
CA LYS A 73 16.89 6.92 -15.22
C LYS A 73 16.03 6.13 -14.24
N PRO A 74 16.03 4.78 -14.29
CA PRO A 74 15.34 3.98 -13.29
C PRO A 74 15.88 4.23 -11.88
N VAL A 75 15.01 4.16 -10.87
CA VAL A 75 15.43 4.16 -9.46
C VAL A 75 16.08 2.80 -9.16
N THR A 76 17.30 2.81 -8.65
CA THR A 76 18.07 1.59 -8.33
C THR A 76 17.98 1.28 -6.84
N GLN A 77 18.26 0.02 -6.45
CA GLN A 77 18.30 -0.33 -5.02
C GLN A 77 19.40 0.46 -4.26
N ALA A 78 20.50 0.79 -4.94
CA ALA A 78 21.55 1.62 -4.38
C ALA A 78 21.08 3.05 -4.09
N ALA A 79 20.20 3.61 -4.93
CA ALA A 79 19.60 4.93 -4.69
C ALA A 79 18.69 4.93 -3.46
N VAL A 80 17.96 3.82 -3.24
CA VAL A 80 17.11 3.63 -2.05
C VAL A 80 17.92 3.46 -0.76
N ALA A 81 19.06 2.76 -0.82
CA ALA A 81 19.93 2.56 0.35
C ALA A 81 20.87 3.75 0.66
N GLY A 82 20.98 4.71 -0.27
CA GLY A 82 21.88 5.84 -0.20
C GLY A 82 21.29 7.08 0.47
N LYS A 83 21.84 8.25 0.13
CA LYS A 83 21.28 9.54 0.57
C LYS A 83 19.94 9.78 -0.15
N HIS A 84 18.89 10.00 0.63
CA HIS A 84 17.55 10.28 0.12
C HIS A 84 17.53 11.53 -0.79
N LEU A 85 16.76 11.44 -1.87
CA LEU A 85 16.54 12.53 -2.80
C LEU A 85 15.44 13.45 -2.28
N THR A 86 15.57 14.75 -2.51
CA THR A 86 14.42 15.65 -2.44
C THR A 86 13.47 15.38 -3.62
N ARG A 87 12.18 15.73 -3.48
CA ARG A 87 11.20 15.64 -4.59
C ARG A 87 11.65 16.39 -5.84
N ALA A 88 12.34 17.53 -5.68
CA ALA A 88 12.90 18.29 -6.80
C ALA A 88 14.07 17.57 -7.48
N GLN A 89 15.03 17.03 -6.71
CA GLN A 89 16.13 16.22 -7.25
C GLN A 89 15.60 14.99 -7.98
N PHE A 90 14.64 14.29 -7.37
CA PHE A 90 13.99 13.14 -7.97
C PHE A 90 13.34 13.50 -9.30
N LYS A 91 12.54 14.59 -9.35
CA LYS A 91 11.92 15.06 -10.60
C LYS A 91 12.98 15.39 -11.66
N SER A 92 14.12 15.95 -11.27
CA SER A 92 15.19 16.29 -12.20
C SER A 92 15.92 15.06 -12.76
N SER A 93 16.13 14.01 -11.97
CA SER A 93 16.98 12.87 -12.35
C SER A 93 16.22 11.61 -12.75
N HIS A 94 14.98 11.44 -12.29
CA HIS A 94 14.20 10.21 -12.44
C HIS A 94 12.83 10.42 -13.10
N ALA A 95 12.49 11.62 -13.60
CA ALA A 95 11.22 11.82 -14.30
C ALA A 95 11.01 10.90 -15.51
N ALA A 96 9.75 10.74 -15.89
CA ALA A 96 9.29 10.09 -17.11
C ALA A 96 10.17 10.45 -18.31
N ALA A 97 10.58 9.45 -19.09
CA ALA A 97 11.40 9.65 -20.28
C ALA A 97 10.64 10.54 -21.29
N PRO A 98 11.18 11.71 -21.70
CA PRO A 98 10.46 12.63 -22.58
C PRO A 98 10.02 12.00 -23.90
N ALA A 99 10.82 11.08 -24.47
CA ALA A 99 10.47 10.35 -25.67
C ALA A 99 9.22 9.48 -25.46
N SER A 100 9.13 8.74 -24.35
CA SER A 100 7.98 7.90 -24.01
C SER A 100 6.72 8.72 -23.75
N VAL A 101 6.85 9.86 -23.04
CA VAL A 101 5.72 10.78 -22.84
C VAL A 101 5.19 11.29 -24.18
N LYS A 102 6.08 11.73 -25.08
CA LYS A 102 5.68 12.20 -26.42
C LYS A 102 5.01 11.10 -27.25
N ALA A 103 5.55 9.87 -27.21
CA ALA A 103 4.96 8.72 -27.90
C ALA A 103 3.53 8.44 -27.41
N VAL A 104 3.32 8.39 -26.08
CA VAL A 104 1.99 8.17 -25.49
C VAL A 104 1.04 9.34 -25.77
N GLN A 105 1.50 10.59 -25.78
CA GLN A 105 0.68 11.74 -26.16
C GLN A 105 0.27 11.71 -27.64
N LYS A 106 1.15 11.28 -28.55
CA LYS A 106 0.83 11.08 -29.97
C LYS A 106 -0.19 9.95 -30.14
N PHE A 107 0.02 8.82 -29.45
CA PHE A 107 -0.92 7.71 -29.39
C PHE A 107 -2.30 8.17 -28.90
N ALA A 108 -2.37 8.92 -27.80
CA ALA A 108 -3.62 9.46 -27.28
C ALA A 108 -4.39 10.27 -28.34
N LYS A 109 -3.71 11.21 -29.01
CA LYS A 109 -4.32 12.00 -30.11
C LYS A 109 -4.84 11.12 -31.24
N ALA A 110 -4.08 10.09 -31.63
CA ALA A 110 -4.49 9.18 -32.70
C ALA A 110 -5.81 8.46 -32.36
N PHE A 111 -6.09 8.19 -31.09
CA PHE A 111 -7.31 7.49 -30.64
C PHE A 111 -8.34 8.41 -29.97
N ASN A 112 -8.34 9.72 -30.26
CA ASN A 112 -9.29 10.69 -29.69
C ASN A 112 -9.26 10.79 -28.14
N LEU A 113 -8.12 10.44 -27.52
CA LEU A 113 -7.92 10.52 -26.08
C LEU A 113 -7.22 11.84 -25.71
N VAL A 114 -7.65 12.45 -24.60
CA VAL A 114 -6.98 13.59 -23.98
C VAL A 114 -5.87 13.06 -23.08
N SER A 115 -4.68 13.65 -23.15
CA SER A 115 -3.53 13.23 -22.33
C SER A 115 -3.12 14.31 -21.33
N LYS A 116 -2.77 13.90 -20.11
CA LYS A 116 -2.15 14.76 -19.07
C LYS A 116 -0.94 14.04 -18.48
N ALA A 117 0.25 14.57 -18.72
CA ALA A 117 1.50 13.98 -18.24
C ALA A 117 1.82 14.42 -16.80
N GLU A 118 2.34 13.48 -16.02
CA GLU A 118 2.72 13.65 -14.61
C GLU A 118 4.15 13.13 -14.41
N PRO A 119 5.18 13.87 -14.89
CA PRO A 119 6.51 13.30 -15.11
C PRO A 119 7.20 12.75 -13.86
N ALA A 120 6.97 13.35 -12.68
CA ALA A 120 7.55 12.85 -11.43
C ALA A 120 7.04 11.43 -11.09
N ARG A 121 5.78 11.15 -11.39
CA ARG A 121 5.09 9.88 -11.12
C ARG A 121 5.29 8.83 -12.22
N SER A 122 6.00 9.17 -13.29
CA SER A 122 6.14 8.31 -14.47
C SER A 122 4.82 7.92 -15.14
N THR A 123 3.81 8.78 -15.05
CA THR A 123 2.45 8.50 -15.54
C THR A 123 2.00 9.51 -16.60
N VAL A 124 1.28 9.04 -17.60
CA VAL A 124 0.46 9.86 -18.49
C VAL A 124 -0.99 9.41 -18.36
N HIS A 125 -1.84 10.28 -17.83
CA HIS A 125 -3.28 10.03 -17.72
C HIS A 125 -3.93 10.20 -19.08
N LEU A 126 -4.67 9.20 -19.55
CA LEU A 126 -5.45 9.26 -20.78
C LEU A 126 -6.94 9.23 -20.46
N THR A 127 -7.70 10.21 -20.97
CA THR A 127 -9.15 10.31 -20.77
C THR A 127 -9.88 10.31 -22.11
N GLY A 128 -10.92 9.50 -22.22
CA GLY A 128 -11.71 9.36 -23.45
C GLY A 128 -12.92 8.45 -23.26
N THR A 129 -13.66 8.19 -24.33
CA THR A 129 -14.82 7.31 -24.26
C THR A 129 -14.40 5.85 -24.10
N VAL A 130 -15.26 5.00 -23.52
CA VAL A 130 -15.04 3.54 -23.46
C VAL A 130 -14.76 2.97 -24.85
N LYS A 131 -15.45 3.46 -25.90
CA LYS A 131 -15.19 3.05 -27.28
C LYS A 131 -13.74 3.37 -27.69
N ASP A 132 -13.32 4.61 -27.52
CA ASP A 132 -11.97 5.05 -27.87
C ASP A 132 -10.90 4.28 -27.09
N MET A 133 -11.17 3.92 -25.83
CA MET A 133 -10.27 3.10 -25.01
C MET A 133 -10.15 1.66 -25.51
N GLN A 134 -11.26 1.03 -25.91
CA GLN A 134 -11.23 -0.30 -26.53
C GLN A 134 -10.42 -0.26 -27.83
N ASP A 135 -10.68 0.74 -28.68
CA ASP A 135 -9.96 0.93 -29.94
C ASP A 135 -8.46 1.17 -29.69
N ALA A 136 -8.10 2.01 -28.72
CA ALA A 136 -6.71 2.35 -28.37
C ALA A 136 -5.93 1.15 -27.84
N PHE A 137 -6.51 0.39 -26.93
CA PHE A 137 -5.81 -0.64 -26.16
C PHE A 137 -6.08 -2.07 -26.65
N GLY A 138 -6.84 -2.23 -27.73
CA GLY A 138 -7.16 -3.54 -28.31
C GLY A 138 -7.83 -4.48 -27.30
N VAL A 139 -8.72 -3.93 -26.46
CA VAL A 139 -9.45 -4.68 -25.44
C VAL A 139 -10.95 -4.62 -25.70
N THR A 140 -11.66 -5.60 -25.17
CA THR A 140 -13.12 -5.55 -25.02
C THR A 140 -13.46 -5.29 -23.56
N LEU A 141 -14.28 -4.27 -23.31
CA LEU A 141 -14.73 -3.88 -21.98
C LEU A 141 -16.19 -4.27 -21.80
N GLN A 142 -16.45 -5.02 -20.73
CA GLN A 142 -17.78 -5.49 -20.38
C GLN A 142 -18.22 -4.86 -19.07
N GLU A 143 -19.51 -4.57 -18.96
CA GLU A 143 -20.16 -4.19 -17.72
C GLU A 143 -20.77 -5.41 -17.04
N HIS A 144 -20.46 -5.54 -15.75
CA HIS A 144 -20.94 -6.59 -14.86
C HIS A 144 -21.52 -5.93 -13.63
N THR A 145 -22.77 -6.26 -13.28
CA THR A 145 -23.40 -5.71 -12.07
C THR A 145 -23.28 -6.73 -10.95
N VAL A 146 -22.65 -6.32 -9.84
CA VAL A 146 -22.52 -7.15 -8.65
C VAL A 146 -23.09 -6.37 -7.46
N GLY A 147 -24.23 -6.84 -6.93
CA GLY A 147 -25.04 -6.07 -5.99
C GLY A 147 -25.47 -4.73 -6.59
N ALA A 148 -25.18 -3.62 -5.91
CA ALA A 148 -25.49 -2.26 -6.37
C ALA A 148 -24.36 -1.61 -7.20
N LYS A 149 -23.25 -2.31 -7.46
CA LYS A 149 -22.08 -1.76 -8.18
C LYS A 149 -22.03 -2.30 -9.60
N THR A 150 -21.83 -1.41 -10.56
CA THR A 150 -21.50 -1.78 -11.95
C THR A 150 -19.99 -1.71 -12.14
N LEU A 151 -19.38 -2.87 -12.39
CA LEU A 151 -17.98 -3.04 -12.72
C LEU A 151 -17.79 -3.00 -14.23
N ARG A 152 -16.70 -2.39 -14.67
CA ARG A 152 -16.14 -2.48 -16.02
C ARG A 152 -14.95 -3.42 -15.94
N ILE A 153 -15.00 -4.51 -16.68
CA ILE A 153 -13.96 -5.55 -16.66
C ILE A 153 -13.39 -5.80 -18.04
N ARG A 154 -12.18 -6.35 -18.06
CA ARG A 154 -11.56 -6.94 -19.25
C ARG A 154 -11.03 -8.34 -18.98
N GLN A 155 -10.82 -9.09 -20.04
CA GLN A 155 -10.11 -10.36 -20.06
C GLN A 155 -9.04 -10.31 -21.16
N GLY A 156 -7.96 -11.09 -20.99
CA GLY A 156 -6.88 -11.14 -21.97
C GLY A 156 -5.82 -10.08 -21.74
N ALA A 157 -4.90 -9.96 -22.70
CA ALA A 157 -3.87 -8.94 -22.73
C ALA A 157 -4.41 -7.59 -23.24
N ILE A 158 -3.67 -6.53 -22.91
CA ILE A 158 -3.78 -5.22 -23.55
C ILE A 158 -2.88 -5.22 -24.78
N TYR A 159 -3.31 -4.65 -25.90
CA TYR A 159 -2.53 -4.58 -27.14
C TYR A 159 -2.22 -3.12 -27.50
N LEU A 160 -0.99 -2.87 -27.89
CA LEU A 160 -0.51 -1.55 -28.30
C LEU A 160 0.12 -1.63 -29.70
N PRO A 161 0.10 -0.55 -30.49
CA PRO A 161 0.92 -0.45 -31.69
C PRO A 161 2.41 -0.72 -31.36
N ASP A 162 3.10 -1.46 -32.22
CA ASP A 162 4.48 -1.90 -31.98
C ASP A 162 5.45 -0.72 -31.71
N SER A 163 5.22 0.43 -32.34
CA SER A 163 5.97 1.67 -32.13
C SER A 163 5.73 2.34 -30.77
N VAL A 164 4.59 2.06 -30.13
CA VAL A 164 4.21 2.61 -28.82
C VAL A 164 4.61 1.66 -27.69
N LEU A 165 4.61 0.35 -27.95
CA LEU A 165 4.85 -0.69 -26.95
C LEU A 165 6.14 -0.47 -26.11
N PRO A 166 7.31 -0.12 -26.68
CA PRO A 166 8.54 0.13 -25.90
C PRO A 166 8.45 1.32 -24.94
N HIS A 167 7.43 2.17 -25.08
CA HIS A 167 7.22 3.38 -24.30
C HIS A 167 6.22 3.20 -23.15
N VAL A 168 5.63 2.02 -22.99
CA VAL A 168 4.60 1.73 -21.98
C VAL A 168 5.03 0.55 -21.11
N GLN A 169 4.99 0.74 -19.79
CA GLN A 169 5.27 -0.30 -18.80
C GLN A 169 4.00 -0.90 -18.21
N ALA A 170 2.95 -0.08 -18.06
CA ALA A 170 1.65 -0.55 -17.59
C ALA A 170 0.52 0.35 -18.11
N VAL A 171 -0.67 -0.22 -18.22
CA VAL A 171 -1.93 0.51 -18.42
C VAL A 171 -2.91 0.06 -17.36
N LEU A 172 -3.24 0.97 -16.44
CA LEU A 172 -4.05 0.72 -15.25
C LEU A 172 -5.41 1.40 -15.36
N GLY A 173 -6.45 0.81 -14.77
CA GLY A 173 -7.78 1.42 -14.68
C GLY A 173 -8.71 1.15 -15.87
N LEU A 174 -8.31 0.33 -16.84
CA LEU A 174 -9.26 -0.22 -17.83
C LEU A 174 -10.29 -1.14 -17.16
N ASP A 175 -9.86 -1.83 -16.11
CA ASP A 175 -10.66 -2.66 -15.23
C ASP A 175 -10.87 -1.94 -13.90
N ASN A 176 -12.07 -2.03 -13.31
CA ASN A 176 -12.36 -1.44 -12.00
C ASN A 176 -12.85 -2.46 -10.97
N ARG A 177 -12.52 -3.74 -11.15
CA ARG A 177 -12.68 -4.73 -10.09
C ARG A 177 -11.93 -4.26 -8.83
N PRO A 178 -12.54 -4.37 -7.64
CA PRO A 178 -11.85 -4.13 -6.38
C PRO A 178 -10.54 -4.92 -6.35
N GLN A 179 -9.44 -4.22 -6.07
CA GLN A 179 -8.10 -4.80 -6.09
C GLN A 179 -7.61 -5.18 -4.70
N ALA A 180 -8.19 -4.58 -3.66
CA ALA A 180 -7.81 -4.80 -2.27
C ALA A 180 -9.03 -4.87 -1.34
N LYS A 181 -8.82 -5.40 -0.14
CA LYS A 181 -9.71 -5.36 1.02
C LYS A 181 -9.00 -4.61 2.16
N PRO A 182 -9.75 -3.97 3.08
CA PRO A 182 -9.16 -3.45 4.32
C PRO A 182 -8.89 -4.61 5.28
N HIS A 183 -7.75 -4.61 5.97
CA HIS A 183 -7.27 -5.72 6.82
C HIS A 183 -7.57 -5.51 8.30
N TYR A 184 -8.84 -5.24 8.61
CA TYR A 184 -9.32 -5.09 9.99
C TYR A 184 -10.43 -6.07 10.34
N ARG A 185 -10.55 -6.36 11.64
CA ARG A 185 -11.57 -7.23 12.21
C ARG A 185 -12.25 -6.53 13.37
N VAL A 186 -13.58 -6.40 13.33
CA VAL A 186 -14.34 -5.93 14.49
C VAL A 186 -14.39 -7.04 15.54
N GLY A 187 -13.95 -6.74 16.76
CA GLY A 187 -14.07 -7.65 17.88
C GLY A 187 -15.53 -7.97 18.17
N LYS A 188 -15.86 -9.26 18.30
CA LYS A 188 -17.16 -9.67 18.85
C LYS A 188 -17.25 -9.26 20.32
N ALA A 189 -18.44 -9.39 20.92
CA ALA A 189 -18.72 -9.07 22.33
C ALA A 189 -17.81 -9.75 23.39
N ARG A 190 -16.85 -10.59 22.97
CA ARG A 190 -15.80 -11.19 23.82
C ARG A 190 -14.64 -10.24 24.13
N ALA A 191 -14.38 -9.24 23.28
CA ALA A 191 -13.38 -8.22 23.58
C ALA A 191 -13.93 -7.27 24.64
N ALA A 192 -13.55 -7.49 25.90
CA ALA A 192 -13.96 -6.63 27.00
C ALA A 192 -13.03 -5.40 27.09
N ALA A 193 -13.52 -4.30 27.68
CA ALA A 193 -12.68 -3.14 27.99
C ALA A 193 -11.47 -3.51 28.88
N SER A 194 -11.56 -4.62 29.65
CA SER A 194 -10.48 -5.13 30.49
C SER A 194 -9.39 -5.91 29.73
N THR A 195 -9.63 -6.29 28.46
CA THR A 195 -8.66 -7.06 27.65
C THR A 195 -8.23 -6.34 26.38
N SER A 196 -8.84 -5.19 26.06
CA SER A 196 -8.52 -4.33 24.92
C SER A 196 -7.67 -3.13 25.36
N PHE A 197 -7.08 -2.44 24.39
CA PHE A 197 -6.16 -1.34 24.66
C PHE A 197 -6.50 -0.09 23.86
N THR A 198 -6.22 1.08 24.44
CA THR A 198 -6.04 2.30 23.65
C THR A 198 -4.68 2.25 22.93
N PRO A 199 -4.50 2.90 21.77
CA PRO A 199 -3.22 2.95 21.09
C PRO A 199 -2.07 3.48 21.98
N PRO A 200 -2.26 4.52 22.83
CA PRO A 200 -1.22 4.94 23.78
C PRO A 200 -0.82 3.86 24.80
N GLN A 201 -1.75 3.02 25.27
CA GLN A 201 -1.43 1.91 26.16
C GLN A 201 -0.57 0.85 25.46
N LEU A 202 -0.91 0.47 24.22
CA LEU A 202 -0.07 -0.44 23.42
C LEU A 202 1.30 0.15 23.12
N ALA A 203 1.36 1.44 22.77
CA ALA A 203 2.61 2.16 22.57
C ALA A 203 3.49 2.12 23.83
N GLN A 204 2.90 2.31 25.03
CA GLN A 204 3.61 2.18 26.29
C GLN A 204 4.14 0.75 26.51
N LEU A 205 3.34 -0.28 26.26
CA LEU A 205 3.73 -1.69 26.38
C LEU A 205 4.90 -2.06 25.45
N TYR A 206 4.94 -1.45 24.26
CA TYR A 206 6.06 -1.57 23.31
C TYR A 206 7.23 -0.61 23.56
N GLY A 207 7.18 0.18 24.65
CA GLY A 207 8.26 1.07 25.06
C GLY A 207 8.44 2.29 24.16
N PHE A 208 7.36 2.83 23.60
CA PHE A 208 7.38 4.09 22.88
C PHE A 208 7.75 5.22 23.86
N PRO A 209 8.55 6.22 23.43
CA PRO A 209 8.90 7.35 24.28
C PRO A 209 7.69 8.24 24.56
N THR A 210 7.24 8.30 25.80
CA THR A 210 6.02 9.03 26.22
C THR A 210 6.12 10.56 26.11
N SER A 211 7.34 11.11 26.15
CA SER A 211 7.59 12.56 26.05
C SER A 211 7.91 13.03 24.62
N ALA A 212 8.17 12.11 23.69
CA ALA A 212 8.52 12.47 22.33
C ALA A 212 7.28 12.90 21.54
N LYS A 213 7.47 13.88 20.65
CA LYS A 213 6.44 14.33 19.71
C LYS A 213 6.95 14.14 18.29
N ALA A 214 6.05 13.76 17.39
CA ALA A 214 6.35 13.63 15.96
C ALA A 214 6.22 14.96 15.21
N THR A 215 6.54 16.08 15.88
CA THR A 215 6.40 17.43 15.31
C THR A 215 7.20 17.57 14.01
N GLY A 216 6.56 18.13 12.99
CA GLY A 216 7.16 18.33 11.66
C GLY A 216 7.15 17.07 10.78
N GLN A 217 6.60 15.95 11.27
CA GLN A 217 6.30 14.79 10.44
C GLN A 217 4.88 14.85 9.90
N THR A 218 4.68 14.21 8.75
CA THR A 218 3.36 13.99 8.17
C THR A 218 3.25 12.52 7.79
N ILE A 219 2.22 11.86 8.30
CA ILE A 219 1.88 10.47 7.96
C ILE A 219 0.78 10.52 6.90
N ALA A 220 1.07 9.93 5.74
CA ALA A 220 0.08 9.69 4.71
C ALA A 220 -0.64 8.36 4.98
N LEU A 221 -1.96 8.35 4.91
CA LEU A 221 -2.79 7.14 4.98
C LEU A 221 -3.40 6.90 3.59
N ILE A 222 -3.31 5.68 3.06
CA ILE A 222 -3.86 5.33 1.75
C ILE A 222 -5.19 4.61 1.93
N GLU A 223 -6.27 5.23 1.45
CA GLU A 223 -7.63 4.73 1.67
C GLU A 223 -8.36 4.49 0.34
N LEU A 224 -8.91 3.28 0.17
CA LEU A 224 -9.57 2.87 -1.07
C LEU A 224 -11.11 2.92 -1.00
N GLY A 225 -11.65 3.52 0.06
CA GLY A 225 -13.07 3.73 0.27
C GLY A 225 -13.37 4.32 1.65
N GLY A 226 -14.66 4.56 1.93
CA GLY A 226 -15.11 5.06 3.22
C GLY A 226 -14.77 6.52 3.46
N GLY A 227 -14.60 6.89 4.72
CA GLY A 227 -14.27 8.24 5.12
C GLY A 227 -14.13 8.40 6.63
N PHE A 228 -13.81 9.63 7.04
CA PHE A 228 -13.75 10.04 8.43
C PHE A 228 -14.69 11.21 8.69
N ARG A 229 -15.16 11.32 9.94
CA ARG A 229 -15.86 12.51 10.46
C ARG A 229 -14.98 13.20 11.49
N GLN A 230 -14.78 14.52 11.32
CA GLN A 230 -13.99 15.32 12.25
C GLN A 230 -14.52 15.28 13.69
N ALA A 231 -15.83 15.11 13.85
CA ALA A 231 -16.47 14.96 15.16
C ALA A 231 -15.98 13.72 15.92
N ASP A 232 -15.79 12.59 15.23
CA ASP A 232 -15.32 11.35 15.85
C ASP A 232 -13.85 11.46 16.25
N ILE A 233 -12.99 12.00 15.36
CA ILE A 233 -11.60 12.30 15.69
C ILE A 233 -11.54 13.19 16.93
N THR A 234 -12.33 14.27 16.98
CA THR A 234 -12.33 15.19 18.12
C THR A 234 -12.78 14.50 19.42
N ALA A 235 -13.84 13.70 19.35
CA ALA A 235 -14.37 12.97 20.51
C ALA A 235 -13.41 11.90 21.01
N TYR A 236 -12.78 11.14 20.11
CA TYR A 236 -11.82 10.10 20.44
C TYR A 236 -10.60 10.66 21.15
N PHE A 237 -9.93 11.65 20.56
CA PHE A 237 -8.74 12.27 21.16
C PHE A 237 -9.07 12.99 22.48
N LYS A 238 -10.26 13.59 22.61
CA LYS A 238 -10.75 14.13 23.89
C LYS A 238 -10.87 13.04 24.95
N SER A 239 -11.39 11.86 24.61
CA SER A 239 -11.52 10.74 25.55
C SER A 239 -10.17 10.20 26.04
N LEU A 240 -9.13 10.29 25.19
CA LEU A 240 -7.76 9.94 25.53
C LEU A 240 -7.02 11.03 26.34
N GLY A 241 -7.61 12.23 26.48
CA GLY A 241 -6.95 13.36 27.14
C GLY A 241 -5.75 13.92 26.37
N ILE A 242 -5.67 13.71 25.06
CA ILE A 242 -4.59 14.20 24.20
C ILE A 242 -5.14 15.13 23.10
N ALA A 243 -4.29 16.01 22.57
CA ALA A 243 -4.69 16.94 21.52
C ALA A 243 -5.03 16.20 20.21
N ALA A 244 -6.15 16.55 19.59
CA ALA A 244 -6.54 16.00 18.30
C ALA A 244 -5.53 16.40 17.19
N PRO A 245 -5.25 15.50 16.23
CA PRO A 245 -4.34 15.79 15.13
C PRO A 245 -4.98 16.72 14.09
N SER A 246 -4.16 17.37 13.27
CA SER A 246 -4.59 17.95 12.00
C SER A 246 -4.77 16.83 10.97
N VAL A 247 -5.99 16.61 10.49
CA VAL A 247 -6.31 15.60 9.46
C VAL A 247 -6.79 16.30 8.19
N LYS A 248 -6.19 15.94 7.04
CA LYS A 248 -6.57 16.47 5.72
C LYS A 248 -6.92 15.34 4.77
N ALA A 249 -8.03 15.47 4.04
CA ALA A 249 -8.33 14.59 2.93
C ALA A 249 -7.67 15.09 1.63
N VAL A 250 -7.01 14.19 0.90
CA VAL A 250 -6.47 14.40 -0.45
C VAL A 250 -7.21 13.47 -1.38
N LEU A 251 -7.83 14.02 -2.43
CA LEU A 251 -8.69 13.27 -3.34
C LEU A 251 -7.90 12.87 -4.59
N VAL A 252 -7.78 11.57 -4.82
CA VAL A 252 -7.03 10.99 -5.94
C VAL A 252 -8.03 10.29 -6.87
N ASP A 253 -7.95 10.58 -8.17
CA ASP A 253 -8.77 9.95 -9.22
C ASP A 253 -10.28 9.94 -8.96
N GLY A 254 -10.78 11.01 -8.32
CA GLY A 254 -12.20 11.14 -7.97
C GLY A 254 -12.62 10.34 -6.74
N GLY A 255 -11.66 9.77 -6.00
CA GLY A 255 -11.85 9.29 -4.63
C GLY A 255 -12.38 10.40 -3.71
N LYS A 256 -13.03 10.01 -2.61
CA LYS A 256 -13.78 10.91 -1.75
C LYS A 256 -13.63 10.50 -0.29
N ASN A 257 -13.56 11.48 0.60
CA ASN A 257 -13.95 11.27 2.00
C ASN A 257 -15.48 11.14 2.04
N ALA A 258 -16.00 9.92 2.06
CA ALA A 258 -17.43 9.63 1.96
C ALA A 258 -17.84 8.59 3.01
N PRO A 259 -17.89 8.98 4.30
CA PRO A 259 -18.20 8.07 5.37
C PRO A 259 -19.66 7.58 5.25
N SER A 260 -19.88 6.31 5.56
CA SER A 260 -21.14 5.58 5.39
C SER A 260 -21.51 4.63 6.54
N ASN A 261 -20.62 3.73 6.95
CA ASN A 261 -20.95 2.64 7.88
C ASN A 261 -19.70 2.21 8.67
N ALA A 262 -19.82 2.20 10.00
CA ALA A 262 -18.78 1.81 10.94
C ALA A 262 -18.20 0.40 10.71
N ASN A 263 -19.02 -0.55 10.24
CA ASN A 263 -18.57 -1.91 9.91
C ASN A 263 -18.08 -2.06 8.46
N GLY A 264 -17.87 -0.93 7.77
CA GLY A 264 -17.39 -0.85 6.39
C GLY A 264 -16.01 -0.20 6.31
N ALA A 265 -15.72 0.48 5.19
CA ALA A 265 -14.43 1.13 5.02
C ALA A 265 -14.18 2.28 6.02
N ASP A 266 -15.21 2.85 6.64
CA ASP A 266 -15.06 3.88 7.68
C ASP A 266 -14.32 3.35 8.91
N GLY A 267 -14.52 2.08 9.28
CA GLY A 267 -13.82 1.44 10.39
C GLY A 267 -12.32 1.40 10.18
N GLU A 268 -11.90 1.09 8.95
CA GLU A 268 -10.49 1.12 8.54
C GLU A 268 -9.92 2.55 8.61
N VAL A 269 -10.59 3.50 7.96
CA VAL A 269 -10.13 4.90 7.90
C VAL A 269 -9.98 5.51 9.30
N MET A 270 -10.96 5.26 10.17
CA MET A 270 -10.92 5.78 11.55
C MET A 270 -9.86 5.07 12.40
N LEU A 271 -9.73 3.74 12.29
CA LEU A 271 -8.66 2.99 12.96
C LEU A 271 -7.28 3.54 12.59
N ASP A 272 -7.01 3.72 11.29
CA ASP A 272 -5.73 4.20 10.78
C ASP A 272 -5.40 5.61 11.32
N ILE A 273 -6.36 6.53 11.27
CA ILE A 273 -6.21 7.89 11.80
C ILE A 273 -5.95 7.87 13.30
N GLU A 274 -6.78 7.15 14.05
CA GLU A 274 -6.76 7.13 15.51
C GLU A 274 -5.48 6.50 16.04
N VAL A 275 -5.08 5.33 15.51
CA VAL A 275 -3.85 4.66 15.92
C VAL A 275 -2.63 5.51 15.58
N ALA A 276 -2.46 5.92 14.32
CA ALA A 276 -1.26 6.63 13.89
C ALA A 276 -1.07 7.95 14.66
N ALA A 277 -2.13 8.75 14.81
CA ALA A 277 -2.02 10.03 15.47
C ALA A 277 -1.95 9.92 17.00
N ALA A 278 -2.58 8.93 17.63
CA ALA A 278 -2.51 8.76 19.08
C ALA A 278 -1.12 8.29 19.54
N VAL A 279 -0.45 7.45 18.75
CA VAL A 279 0.91 6.99 19.08
C VAL A 279 2.02 7.94 18.61
N ALA A 280 1.71 8.91 17.75
CA ALA A 280 2.65 9.92 17.25
C ALA A 280 2.13 11.36 17.45
N PRO A 281 1.95 11.81 18.70
CA PRO A 281 1.40 13.13 18.99
C PRO A 281 2.22 14.23 18.32
N GLY A 282 1.53 15.13 17.61
CA GLY A 282 2.13 16.26 16.89
C GLY A 282 2.48 16.00 15.43
N ALA A 283 2.30 14.78 14.90
CA ALA A 283 2.32 14.54 13.46
C ALA A 283 1.07 15.13 12.78
N ASN A 284 1.20 15.55 11.53
CA ASN A 284 0.04 15.79 10.66
C ASN A 284 -0.41 14.48 10.02
N ILE A 285 -1.71 14.33 9.78
CA ILE A 285 -2.28 13.21 9.03
C ILE A 285 -2.83 13.71 7.70
N ALA A 286 -2.44 13.05 6.60
CA ALA A 286 -2.98 13.30 5.27
C ALA A 286 -3.56 11.99 4.70
N VAL A 287 -4.86 11.96 4.49
CA VAL A 287 -5.61 10.76 4.06
C VAL A 287 -5.86 10.84 2.55
N TYR A 288 -5.24 9.97 1.78
CA TYR A 288 -5.31 9.93 0.33
C TYR A 288 -6.40 8.94 -0.10
N PHE A 289 -7.56 9.48 -0.47
CA PHE A 289 -8.69 8.69 -0.93
C PHE A 289 -8.62 8.44 -2.42
N ALA A 290 -8.64 7.17 -2.82
CA ALA A 290 -8.69 6.74 -4.21
C ALA A 290 -9.78 5.66 -4.43
N PRO A 291 -10.23 5.44 -5.68
CA PRO A 291 -11.02 4.26 -6.00
C PRO A 291 -10.26 2.97 -5.70
N ASN A 292 -10.95 1.95 -5.18
CA ASN A 292 -10.39 0.60 -5.02
C ASN A 292 -10.21 -0.09 -6.38
N THR A 293 -9.13 0.24 -7.07
CA THR A 293 -8.68 -0.35 -8.33
C THR A 293 -7.16 -0.40 -8.34
N ASP A 294 -6.57 -1.15 -9.27
CA ASP A 294 -5.11 -1.15 -9.48
C ASP A 294 -4.57 0.27 -9.74
N GLN A 295 -5.27 1.04 -10.59
CA GLN A 295 -4.97 2.44 -10.88
C GLN A 295 -5.01 3.31 -9.63
N GLY A 296 -6.16 3.34 -8.93
CA GLY A 296 -6.35 4.23 -7.80
C GLY A 296 -5.35 3.95 -6.69
N PHE A 297 -5.01 2.69 -6.46
CA PHE A 297 -4.02 2.31 -5.46
C PHE A 297 -2.61 2.79 -5.82
N VAL A 298 -2.16 2.55 -7.06
CA VAL A 298 -0.85 3.03 -7.56
C VAL A 298 -0.79 4.56 -7.51
N ASP A 299 -1.82 5.23 -8.01
CA ASP A 299 -1.87 6.68 -8.09
C ASP A 299 -1.96 7.34 -6.70
N ALA A 300 -2.60 6.72 -5.71
CA ALA A 300 -2.62 7.21 -4.33
C ALA A 300 -1.21 7.22 -3.71
N ILE A 301 -0.48 6.10 -3.82
CA ILE A 301 0.89 5.97 -3.31
C ILE A 301 1.81 6.96 -4.03
N ALA A 302 1.75 7.01 -5.37
CA ALA A 302 2.58 7.94 -6.15
C ALA A 302 2.24 9.41 -5.85
N THR A 303 0.97 9.74 -5.62
CA THR A 303 0.54 11.09 -5.22
C THR A 303 1.09 11.44 -3.86
N ALA A 304 0.98 10.56 -2.86
CA ALA A 304 1.54 10.79 -1.53
C ALA A 304 3.07 10.95 -1.57
N ALA A 305 3.77 10.05 -2.26
CA ALA A 305 5.23 10.08 -2.39
C ALA A 305 5.70 11.42 -2.97
N HIS A 306 5.02 11.92 -4.01
CA HIS A 306 5.40 13.15 -4.70
C HIS A 306 4.69 14.42 -4.21
N ASP A 307 3.89 14.36 -3.14
CA ASP A 307 3.15 15.52 -2.65
C ASP A 307 4.08 16.61 -2.10
N THR A 308 4.03 17.78 -2.73
CA THR A 308 4.81 18.96 -2.35
C THR A 308 4.08 19.88 -1.37
N THR A 309 2.79 19.63 -1.11
CA THR A 309 1.95 20.36 -0.17
C THR A 309 2.06 19.77 1.23
N ASN A 310 1.63 18.52 1.43
CA ASN A 310 1.66 17.89 2.76
C ASN A 310 3.02 17.27 3.10
N LYS A 311 3.84 16.96 2.07
CA LYS A 311 5.21 16.46 2.19
C LYS A 311 5.34 15.28 3.18
N PRO A 312 4.56 14.19 3.02
CA PRO A 312 4.65 13.05 3.92
C PRO A 312 6.07 12.49 3.98
N THR A 313 6.43 12.02 5.17
CA THR A 313 7.68 11.30 5.47
C THR A 313 7.44 9.82 5.79
N ILE A 314 6.18 9.43 5.94
CA ILE A 314 5.72 8.06 6.11
C ILE A 314 4.43 7.88 5.29
N ILE A 315 4.24 6.70 4.69
CA ILE A 315 2.98 6.25 4.09
C ILE A 315 2.56 4.97 4.83
N SER A 316 1.35 4.93 5.38
CA SER A 316 0.74 3.74 5.97
C SER A 316 -0.36 3.20 5.06
N ILE A 317 -0.40 1.88 4.91
CA ILE A 317 -1.32 1.19 4.02
C ILE A 317 -1.96 0.01 4.75
N SER A 318 -3.25 0.10 5.02
CA SER A 318 -4.02 -0.95 5.70
C SER A 318 -4.96 -1.70 4.75
N TRP A 319 -4.69 -1.56 3.43
CA TRP A 319 -5.40 -2.22 2.36
C TRP A 319 -4.47 -3.14 1.58
N GLY A 320 -4.97 -4.30 1.18
CA GLY A 320 -4.21 -5.20 0.32
C GLY A 320 -5.02 -6.38 -0.20
N GLY A 321 -4.34 -7.27 -0.90
CA GLY A 321 -4.90 -8.55 -1.31
C GLY A 321 -3.79 -9.48 -1.83
N PRO A 322 -4.12 -10.74 -2.11
CA PRO A 322 -3.12 -11.75 -2.45
C PRO A 322 -2.35 -11.33 -3.69
N GLU A 323 -1.02 -11.37 -3.65
CA GLU A 323 -0.18 -10.94 -4.77
C GLU A 323 -0.52 -11.67 -6.08
N SER A 324 -1.03 -12.91 -5.98
CA SER A 324 -1.49 -13.76 -7.08
C SER A 324 -2.73 -13.22 -7.82
N SER A 325 -3.48 -12.29 -7.22
CA SER A 325 -4.65 -11.65 -7.83
C SER A 325 -4.31 -10.43 -8.71
N TRP A 326 -3.06 -9.96 -8.63
CA TRP A 326 -2.59 -8.79 -9.36
C TRP A 326 -2.01 -9.19 -10.72
N THR A 327 -2.15 -8.30 -11.70
CA THR A 327 -1.38 -8.46 -12.95
C THR A 327 0.08 -8.11 -12.71
N SER A 328 1.01 -8.73 -13.43
CA SER A 328 2.44 -8.48 -13.28
C SER A 328 2.80 -7.00 -13.54
N GLN A 329 2.12 -6.34 -14.50
CA GLN A 329 2.31 -4.90 -14.75
C GLN A 329 1.88 -4.05 -13.54
N ALA A 330 0.79 -4.42 -12.85
CA ALA A 330 0.25 -3.66 -11.73
C ALA A 330 1.10 -3.87 -10.46
N LEU A 331 1.55 -5.11 -10.20
CA LEU A 331 2.54 -5.41 -9.16
C LEU A 331 3.79 -4.56 -9.34
N THR A 332 4.32 -4.52 -10.56
CA THR A 332 5.53 -3.76 -10.89
C THR A 332 5.31 -2.25 -10.75
N ALA A 333 4.16 -1.74 -11.18
CA ALA A 333 3.84 -0.31 -11.08
C ALA A 333 3.72 0.14 -9.61
N LEU A 334 3.03 -0.63 -8.77
CA LEU A 334 2.88 -0.31 -7.35
C LEU A 334 4.22 -0.46 -6.60
N ASP A 335 4.97 -1.53 -6.85
CA ASP A 335 6.31 -1.71 -6.27
C ASP A 335 7.24 -0.54 -6.62
N ASN A 336 7.21 -0.06 -7.87
CA ASN A 336 7.96 1.13 -8.28
C ASN A 336 7.50 2.40 -7.56
N ALA A 337 6.20 2.59 -7.32
CA ALA A 337 5.71 3.73 -6.54
C ALA A 337 6.22 3.69 -5.09
N CYS A 338 6.26 2.50 -4.46
CA CYS A 338 6.88 2.30 -3.15
C CYS A 338 8.40 2.53 -3.19
N LYS A 339 9.07 2.10 -4.26
CA LYS A 339 10.50 2.34 -4.48
C LYS A 339 10.84 3.82 -4.63
N ASP A 340 9.98 4.58 -5.28
CA ASP A 340 10.12 6.04 -5.40
C ASP A 340 9.97 6.71 -4.04
N ALA A 341 8.98 6.28 -3.24
CA ALA A 341 8.82 6.73 -1.86
C ALA A 341 10.10 6.46 -1.05
N ALA A 342 10.66 5.25 -1.15
CA ALA A 342 11.88 4.88 -0.45
C ALA A 342 13.10 5.72 -0.90
N ALA A 343 13.25 6.01 -2.20
CA ALA A 343 14.29 6.90 -2.71
C ALA A 343 14.13 8.36 -2.24
N LEU A 344 12.90 8.78 -1.94
CA LEU A 344 12.58 10.08 -1.33
C LEU A 344 12.74 10.08 0.20
N GLY A 345 13.17 8.96 0.80
CA GLY A 345 13.31 8.81 2.24
C GLY A 345 12.01 8.59 2.99
N ILE A 346 10.93 8.26 2.29
CA ILE A 346 9.62 7.99 2.87
C ILE A 346 9.54 6.51 3.22
N THR A 347 9.23 6.20 4.48
CA THR A 347 8.96 4.82 4.89
C THR A 347 7.54 4.45 4.51
N VAL A 348 7.37 3.31 3.81
CA VAL A 348 6.05 2.74 3.54
C VAL A 348 5.82 1.57 4.51
N THR A 349 4.77 1.63 5.32
CA THR A 349 4.31 0.50 6.14
C THR A 349 3.06 -0.10 5.50
N ALA A 350 2.92 -1.43 5.55
CA ALA A 350 1.68 -2.07 5.12
C ALA A 350 1.29 -3.26 6.00
N ALA A 351 -0.01 -3.39 6.23
CA ALA A 351 -0.63 -4.53 6.90
C ALA A 351 -0.36 -5.82 6.10
N ALA A 352 0.04 -6.90 6.78
CA ALA A 352 0.44 -8.15 6.13
C ALA A 352 -0.72 -9.07 5.74
N GLY A 353 -1.95 -8.72 6.12
CA GLY A 353 -3.17 -9.47 5.85
C GLY A 353 -3.79 -10.10 7.10
N ASP A 354 -5.07 -10.47 6.99
CA ASP A 354 -5.90 -10.90 8.13
C ASP A 354 -6.50 -12.31 7.96
N ASP A 355 -6.18 -12.98 6.86
CA ASP A 355 -6.69 -14.31 6.49
C ASP A 355 -5.60 -15.40 6.53
N GLY A 356 -4.61 -15.23 7.42
CA GLY A 356 -3.57 -16.24 7.62
C GLY A 356 -2.69 -16.48 6.39
N SER A 357 -2.08 -17.66 6.31
CA SER A 357 -1.12 -18.02 5.26
C SER A 357 -1.74 -18.28 3.88
N ASP A 358 -3.07 -18.31 3.76
CA ASP A 358 -3.77 -18.50 2.47
C ASP A 358 -4.35 -17.20 1.89
N ASP A 359 -4.30 -16.10 2.67
CA ASP A 359 -4.83 -14.78 2.34
C ASP A 359 -6.27 -14.77 1.78
N GLY A 360 -7.08 -15.74 2.23
CA GLY A 360 -8.48 -15.88 1.84
C GLY A 360 -8.71 -16.38 0.42
N VAL A 361 -7.69 -16.89 -0.27
CA VAL A 361 -7.82 -17.41 -1.65
C VAL A 361 -8.57 -18.74 -1.69
N GLY A 362 -8.33 -19.62 -0.72
CA GLY A 362 -9.06 -20.90 -0.58
C GLY A 362 -8.74 -21.96 -1.64
N ASP A 363 -7.63 -21.85 -2.37
CA ASP A 363 -7.19 -22.82 -3.40
C ASP A 363 -6.26 -23.92 -2.85
N GLY A 364 -6.11 -23.99 -1.53
CA GLY A 364 -5.21 -24.92 -0.84
C GLY A 364 -3.72 -24.54 -0.93
N LYS A 365 -3.37 -23.38 -1.51
CA LYS A 365 -2.00 -22.88 -1.59
C LYS A 365 -1.77 -21.76 -0.57
N LYS A 366 -0.49 -21.41 -0.44
CA LYS A 366 -0.02 -20.32 0.42
C LYS A 366 0.06 -19.04 -0.40
N HIS A 367 -0.45 -17.95 0.14
CA HIS A 367 -0.44 -16.64 -0.49
C HIS A 367 0.05 -15.60 0.51
N VAL A 368 0.79 -14.62 0.00
CA VAL A 368 1.16 -13.43 0.79
C VAL A 368 0.43 -12.23 0.22
N ASP A 369 0.08 -11.31 1.11
CA ASP A 369 -0.64 -10.10 0.76
C ASP A 369 0.28 -9.08 0.08
N PHE A 370 -0.27 -8.32 -0.86
CA PHE A 370 0.36 -7.19 -1.52
C PHE A 370 -0.45 -5.91 -1.23
N PRO A 371 0.19 -4.83 -0.74
CA PRO A 371 1.59 -4.46 -0.97
C PRO A 371 2.62 -4.96 0.06
N ALA A 372 2.24 -5.69 1.11
CA ALA A 372 3.19 -6.17 2.12
C ALA A 372 4.33 -7.04 1.54
N SER A 373 4.07 -7.81 0.48
CA SER A 373 5.11 -8.62 -0.18
C SER A 373 6.14 -7.82 -0.98
N SER A 374 5.92 -6.51 -1.23
CA SER A 374 6.94 -5.65 -1.84
C SER A 374 8.19 -5.56 -0.94
N PRO A 375 9.42 -5.66 -1.52
CA PRO A 375 10.66 -5.44 -0.78
C PRO A 375 10.92 -3.96 -0.44
N ASN A 376 10.08 -3.03 -0.94
CA ASN A 376 10.15 -1.60 -0.67
C ASN A 376 9.16 -1.14 0.42
N VAL A 377 8.50 -2.09 1.09
CA VAL A 377 7.47 -1.88 2.11
C VAL A 377 7.89 -2.59 3.40
N LEU A 378 7.70 -1.93 4.54
CA LEU A 378 7.82 -2.53 5.86
C LEU A 378 6.53 -3.29 6.18
N ALA A 379 6.55 -4.61 6.01
CA ALA A 379 5.40 -5.48 6.21
C ALA A 379 5.12 -5.71 7.70
N CYS A 380 3.88 -5.46 8.11
CA CYS A 380 3.42 -5.43 9.49
C CYS A 380 2.44 -6.57 9.75
N GLY A 381 2.90 -7.63 10.42
CA GLY A 381 2.08 -8.77 10.87
C GLY A 381 1.46 -8.57 12.25
N GLY A 382 0.79 -9.60 12.74
CA GLY A 382 -0.11 -9.54 13.88
C GLY A 382 0.23 -10.53 15.00
N THR A 383 0.16 -10.05 16.24
CA THR A 383 0.25 -10.84 17.47
C THR A 383 -1.05 -10.76 18.27
N LYS A 384 -1.20 -11.68 19.22
CA LYS A 384 -2.14 -11.58 20.32
C LYS A 384 -1.36 -11.18 21.56
N LEU A 385 -1.58 -9.98 22.06
CA LEU A 385 -0.88 -9.44 23.22
C LEU A 385 -1.74 -9.55 24.48
N VAL A 386 -1.17 -10.11 25.54
CA VAL A 386 -1.76 -10.08 26.89
C VAL A 386 -0.83 -9.28 27.80
N ALA A 387 -1.41 -8.32 28.50
CA ALA A 387 -0.70 -7.49 29.47
C ALA A 387 -1.40 -7.51 30.83
N SER A 388 -0.61 -7.35 31.89
CA SER A 388 -1.09 -7.15 33.25
C SER A 388 -0.12 -6.21 33.97
N ASN A 389 -0.65 -5.35 34.84
CA ASN A 389 0.13 -4.38 35.61
C ASN A 389 1.08 -3.53 34.75
N GLY A 390 0.65 -3.13 33.55
CA GLY A 390 1.42 -2.30 32.63
C GLY A 390 2.59 -3.00 31.93
N ALA A 391 2.66 -4.33 31.98
CA ALA A 391 3.70 -5.12 31.32
C ALA A 391 3.11 -6.25 30.47
N ILE A 392 3.77 -6.58 29.36
CA ILE A 392 3.42 -7.73 28.51
C ILE A 392 3.75 -9.02 29.27
N THR A 393 2.73 -9.86 29.52
CA THR A 393 2.88 -11.17 30.17
C THR A 393 2.92 -12.31 29.15
N SER A 394 2.27 -12.14 28.00
CA SER A 394 2.32 -13.08 26.88
C SER A 394 2.15 -12.33 25.56
N GLU A 395 2.85 -12.76 24.53
CA GLU A 395 2.62 -12.31 23.17
C GLU A 395 2.90 -13.49 22.23
N VAL A 396 1.88 -13.88 21.45
CA VAL A 396 1.92 -15.05 20.55
C VAL A 396 1.41 -14.66 19.16
N VAL A 397 1.56 -15.52 18.15
CA VAL A 397 0.97 -15.29 16.83
C VAL A 397 -0.54 -15.08 16.96
N TRP A 398 -1.07 -14.04 16.30
CA TRP A 398 -2.51 -13.89 16.18
C TRP A 398 -3.09 -14.94 15.22
N ASN A 399 -3.92 -15.84 15.76
CA ASN A 399 -4.69 -16.79 14.98
C ASN A 399 -5.99 -17.18 15.70
N GLU A 400 -7.08 -16.57 15.26
CA GLU A 400 -8.45 -16.77 15.72
C GLU A 400 -9.34 -17.35 14.60
N THR A 401 -8.73 -18.10 13.66
CA THR A 401 -9.45 -18.75 12.55
C THR A 401 -10.52 -19.71 13.05
N ALA A 402 -10.29 -20.41 14.17
CA ALA A 402 -11.28 -21.25 14.85
C ALA A 402 -12.54 -20.47 15.26
N ASN A 403 -12.39 -19.19 15.61
CA ASN A 403 -13.48 -18.27 15.96
C ASN A 403 -14.00 -17.47 14.76
N LYS A 404 -13.48 -17.71 13.54
CA LYS A 404 -13.75 -16.92 12.33
C LYS A 404 -13.43 -15.43 12.51
N GLU A 405 -12.35 -15.13 13.23
CA GLU A 405 -11.90 -13.77 13.52
C GLU A 405 -10.54 -13.46 12.88
N GLY A 406 -10.01 -14.35 12.03
CA GLY A 406 -8.81 -14.11 11.21
C GLY A 406 -7.52 -14.60 11.85
N ALA A 407 -6.42 -14.40 11.14
CA ALA A 407 -5.06 -14.69 11.58
C ALA A 407 -4.10 -13.79 10.80
N THR A 408 -2.92 -13.49 11.37
CA THR A 408 -1.93 -12.67 10.66
C THR A 408 -1.54 -13.30 9.32
N GLY A 409 -1.51 -12.48 8.27
CA GLY A 409 -0.89 -12.85 7.01
C GLY A 409 0.62 -13.02 7.18
N GLY A 410 1.20 -13.84 6.31
CA GLY A 410 2.63 -14.15 6.36
C GLY A 410 2.98 -15.43 5.59
N GLY A 411 4.19 -15.46 5.06
CA GLY A 411 4.64 -16.50 4.14
C GLY A 411 5.82 -16.04 3.29
N ILE A 412 5.98 -16.67 2.13
CA ILE A 412 7.07 -16.35 1.19
C ILE A 412 6.47 -15.93 -0.15
N SER A 413 6.86 -14.75 -0.64
CA SER A 413 6.42 -14.24 -1.93
C SER A 413 6.89 -15.14 -3.08
N THR A 414 6.02 -15.26 -4.08
CA THR A 414 6.26 -15.87 -5.38
C THR A 414 6.52 -14.81 -6.46
N ALA A 415 6.11 -13.56 -6.23
CA ALA A 415 6.30 -12.45 -7.15
C ALA A 415 7.66 -11.74 -6.96
N PHE A 416 8.15 -11.64 -5.72
CA PHE A 416 9.36 -10.88 -5.40
C PHE A 416 10.49 -11.80 -4.91
N PRO A 417 11.71 -11.68 -5.50
CA PRO A 417 12.85 -12.46 -5.07
C PRO A 417 13.29 -12.07 -3.64
N GLN A 418 14.04 -12.96 -3.00
CA GLN A 418 14.62 -12.70 -1.69
C GLN A 418 15.49 -11.43 -1.72
N PRO A 419 15.17 -10.38 -0.92
CA PRO A 419 15.99 -9.21 -0.85
C PRO A 419 17.29 -9.48 -0.10
N THR A 420 18.34 -8.73 -0.41
CA THR A 420 19.70 -8.95 0.12
C THR A 420 19.78 -8.89 1.64
N TRP A 421 18.95 -8.06 2.29
CA TRP A 421 18.88 -7.95 3.75
C TRP A 421 18.15 -9.13 4.43
N GLN A 422 17.43 -9.98 3.69
CA GLN A 422 16.85 -11.24 4.18
C GLN A 422 17.73 -12.46 3.85
N LYS A 423 18.84 -12.28 3.13
CA LYS A 423 19.65 -13.39 2.57
C LYS A 423 20.12 -14.41 3.61
N SER A 424 20.37 -14.00 4.86
CA SER A 424 20.80 -14.88 5.95
C SER A 424 19.67 -15.75 6.52
N ILE A 425 18.43 -15.53 6.12
CA ILE A 425 17.26 -16.25 6.63
C ILE A 425 16.90 -17.36 5.65
N ALA A 426 17.32 -18.58 5.95
CA ALA A 426 17.18 -19.74 5.07
C ALA A 426 15.72 -19.98 4.60
N ALA A 427 14.74 -19.72 5.48
CA ALA A 427 13.32 -19.87 5.15
C ALA A 427 12.84 -18.96 4.00
N THR A 428 13.58 -17.89 3.69
CA THR A 428 13.25 -16.91 2.64
C THR A 428 14.00 -17.14 1.34
N LYS A 429 14.70 -18.28 1.17
CA LYS A 429 15.53 -18.54 -0.02
C LYS A 429 14.75 -18.50 -1.35
N SER A 430 13.46 -18.84 -1.34
CA SER A 430 12.62 -18.88 -2.55
C SER A 430 11.96 -17.54 -2.91
N GLY A 431 12.02 -16.52 -2.04
CA GLY A 431 11.36 -15.23 -2.27
C GLY A 431 11.34 -14.32 -1.04
N ARG A 432 10.84 -13.09 -1.18
CA ARG A 432 10.69 -12.14 -0.06
C ARG A 432 9.80 -12.74 1.03
N GLY A 433 10.33 -12.89 2.24
CA GLY A 433 9.56 -13.40 3.39
C GLY A 433 8.72 -12.31 4.05
N VAL A 434 7.47 -12.60 4.38
CA VAL A 434 6.49 -11.68 5.00
C VAL A 434 6.03 -12.27 6.35
N PRO A 435 5.83 -11.47 7.41
CA PRO A 435 6.06 -10.02 7.51
C PRO A 435 7.51 -9.67 7.87
N ASP A 436 7.82 -8.37 7.97
CA ASP A 436 9.10 -7.90 8.51
C ASP A 436 9.07 -7.78 10.04
N VAL A 437 7.97 -7.28 10.57
CA VAL A 437 7.75 -6.95 11.98
C VAL A 437 6.31 -7.26 12.36
N ALA A 438 5.99 -7.24 13.66
CA ALA A 438 4.62 -7.44 14.13
C ALA A 438 4.22 -6.48 15.27
N GLY A 439 2.96 -6.54 15.66
CA GLY A 439 2.36 -5.87 16.80
C GLY A 439 0.96 -6.44 17.05
N ASP A 440 0.31 -6.04 18.14
CA ASP A 440 -0.99 -6.57 18.52
C ASP A 440 -2.00 -6.32 17.39
N ALA A 441 -2.71 -7.37 17.01
CA ALA A 441 -3.69 -7.38 15.93
C ALA A 441 -4.89 -8.27 16.27
N ASP A 442 -4.88 -8.96 17.41
CA ASP A 442 -5.98 -9.85 17.75
C ASP A 442 -7.19 -9.03 18.20
N PRO A 443 -8.36 -9.12 17.54
CA PRO A 443 -9.53 -8.35 17.91
C PRO A 443 -10.07 -8.68 19.31
N THR A 444 -9.68 -9.82 19.92
CA THR A 444 -10.03 -10.17 21.31
C THR A 444 -9.19 -9.41 22.34
N THR A 445 -8.04 -8.88 21.92
CA THR A 445 -7.16 -7.99 22.70
C THR A 445 -6.98 -6.62 22.05
N GLY A 446 -7.85 -6.26 21.10
CA GLY A 446 -7.58 -5.21 20.12
C GLY A 446 -7.70 -3.76 20.60
N TYR A 447 -7.79 -2.86 19.63
CA TYR A 447 -7.71 -1.42 19.78
C TYR A 447 -9.10 -0.82 20.04
N GLN A 448 -9.22 -0.04 21.10
CA GLN A 448 -10.38 0.79 21.37
C GLN A 448 -10.38 1.97 20.42
N VAL A 449 -11.42 2.08 19.60
CA VAL A 449 -11.57 3.09 18.54
C VAL A 449 -12.97 3.70 18.54
N ARG A 450 -13.13 4.83 17.84
CA ARG A 450 -14.43 5.47 17.62
C ARG A 450 -14.74 5.60 16.14
N VAL A 451 -15.86 5.04 15.71
CA VAL A 451 -16.27 5.03 14.30
C VAL A 451 -17.75 5.36 14.19
N ASP A 452 -18.09 6.36 13.38
CA ASP A 452 -19.46 6.81 13.11
C ASP A 452 -20.28 7.07 14.39
N GLY A 453 -19.65 7.68 15.39
CA GLY A 453 -20.25 7.94 16.69
C GLY A 453 -20.26 6.76 17.67
N GLN A 454 -19.80 5.58 17.26
CA GLN A 454 -19.80 4.35 18.06
C GLN A 454 -18.41 4.05 18.62
N ASN A 455 -18.34 3.64 19.88
CA ASN A 455 -17.09 3.10 20.44
C ASN A 455 -17.06 1.60 20.18
N MET A 456 -15.96 1.11 19.63
CA MET A 456 -15.79 -0.29 19.26
C MET A 456 -14.37 -0.77 19.51
N VAL A 457 -14.18 -2.08 19.43
CA VAL A 457 -12.85 -2.71 19.49
C VAL A 457 -12.55 -3.31 18.12
N ILE A 458 -11.40 -2.94 17.56
CA ILE A 458 -10.94 -3.43 16.26
C ILE A 458 -9.56 -4.07 16.42
N GLY A 459 -9.36 -5.22 15.78
CA GLY A 459 -8.04 -5.81 15.51
C GLY A 459 -7.77 -5.84 14.01
N GLY A 460 -6.90 -6.74 13.61
CA GLY A 460 -6.35 -6.83 12.26
C GLY A 460 -4.98 -6.20 12.15
N THR A 461 -4.21 -6.68 11.18
CA THR A 461 -2.90 -6.13 10.85
C THR A 461 -2.98 -4.68 10.35
N SER A 462 -4.17 -4.23 9.94
CA SER A 462 -4.50 -2.82 9.74
C SER A 462 -4.18 -1.93 10.93
N ALA A 463 -4.29 -2.40 12.17
CA ALA A 463 -3.89 -1.58 13.32
C ALA A 463 -2.37 -1.48 13.49
N VAL A 464 -1.62 -2.42 12.94
CA VAL A 464 -0.16 -2.54 13.14
C VAL A 464 0.61 -1.65 12.16
N ALA A 465 0.15 -1.51 10.91
CA ALA A 465 0.74 -0.58 9.94
C ALA A 465 0.79 0.89 10.42
N PRO A 466 -0.30 1.51 10.92
CA PRO A 466 -0.31 2.85 11.46
C PRO A 466 0.42 2.94 12.81
N LEU A 467 0.43 1.88 13.64
CA LEU A 467 1.25 1.83 14.86
C LEU A 467 2.74 1.97 14.53
N TRP A 468 3.23 1.21 13.55
CA TRP A 468 4.60 1.32 13.04
C TRP A 468 4.84 2.65 12.32
N ALA A 469 3.88 3.17 11.58
CA ALA A 469 3.99 4.49 10.96
C ALA A 469 4.23 5.57 12.02
N GLY A 470 3.50 5.51 13.14
CA GLY A 470 3.69 6.39 14.28
C GLY A 470 5.05 6.23 14.96
N LEU A 471 5.53 5.00 15.15
CA LEU A 471 6.89 4.74 15.66
C LEU A 471 7.97 5.36 14.77
N ILE A 472 7.84 5.21 13.45
CA ILE A 472 8.78 5.80 12.49
C ILE A 472 8.68 7.33 12.50
N ALA A 473 7.48 7.90 12.66
CA ALA A 473 7.32 9.34 12.81
C ALA A 473 8.06 9.88 14.05
N LEU A 474 7.89 9.22 15.20
CA LEU A 474 8.64 9.55 16.42
C LEU A 474 10.15 9.40 16.22
N SER A 475 10.60 8.34 15.55
CA SER A 475 12.00 8.12 15.20
C SER A 475 12.54 9.27 14.35
N ASN A 476 11.84 9.63 13.27
CA ASN A 476 12.27 10.67 12.36
C ASN A 476 12.37 12.04 13.04
N ALA A 477 11.39 12.38 13.89
CA ALA A 477 11.41 13.62 14.66
C ALA A 477 12.56 13.66 15.69
N THR A 478 12.74 12.57 16.44
CA THR A 478 13.79 12.44 17.47
C THR A 478 15.19 12.53 16.84
N ASN A 479 15.40 11.80 15.75
CA ASN A 479 16.70 11.70 15.09
C ASN A 479 16.97 12.84 14.09
N LYS A 480 15.96 13.67 13.81
CA LYS A 480 16.00 14.75 12.79
C LYS A 480 16.46 14.23 11.42
N ASN A 481 16.05 13.01 11.07
CA ASN A 481 16.34 12.35 9.81
C ASN A 481 15.11 11.60 9.30
N ALA A 482 15.11 11.21 8.03
CA ALA A 482 14.10 10.31 7.50
C ALA A 482 14.65 8.88 7.56
N ALA A 483 13.86 7.92 8.05
CA ALA A 483 14.25 6.53 8.12
C ALA A 483 14.37 5.85 6.75
N GLY A 484 13.62 6.31 5.74
CA GLY A 484 13.62 5.73 4.41
C GLY A 484 13.17 4.27 4.42
N LEU A 485 14.02 3.37 3.92
CA LEU A 485 13.78 1.92 3.94
C LEU A 485 14.54 1.27 5.13
N PRO A 486 13.91 1.08 6.31
CA PRO A 486 14.61 0.68 7.53
C PRO A 486 15.10 -0.78 7.55
N GLN A 487 14.58 -1.66 6.69
CA GLN A 487 14.72 -3.12 6.74
C GLN A 487 16.18 -3.55 6.85
N ALA A 488 17.11 -2.97 6.07
CA ALA A 488 18.52 -3.33 6.16
C ALA A 488 19.12 -3.12 7.56
N LYS A 489 18.68 -2.07 8.28
CA LYS A 489 19.09 -1.84 9.67
C LYS A 489 18.38 -2.81 10.63
N LEU A 490 17.08 -3.05 10.44
CA LEU A 490 16.29 -3.94 11.28
C LEU A 490 16.81 -5.39 11.23
N TYR A 491 17.12 -5.89 10.05
CA TYR A 491 17.61 -7.26 9.83
C TYR A 491 19.09 -7.45 10.19
N SER A 492 19.83 -6.39 10.50
CA SER A 492 21.21 -6.51 10.97
C SER A 492 21.29 -7.24 12.33
N THR A 493 22.44 -7.84 12.66
CA THR A 493 22.65 -8.53 13.95
C THR A 493 22.33 -7.65 15.16
N THR A 494 22.61 -6.34 15.08
CA THR A 494 22.24 -5.39 16.13
C THR A 494 20.75 -5.09 16.10
N GLY A 495 20.17 -4.92 14.92
CA GLY A 495 18.77 -4.59 14.74
C GLY A 495 17.82 -5.66 15.28
N GLN A 496 18.13 -6.94 15.08
CA GLN A 496 17.32 -8.05 15.57
C GLN A 496 17.15 -8.04 17.11
N LYS A 497 18.06 -7.40 17.87
CA LYS A 497 17.95 -7.26 19.34
C LYS A 497 16.91 -6.22 19.77
N ALA A 498 16.47 -5.35 18.85
CA ALA A 498 15.48 -4.30 19.08
C ALA A 498 14.03 -4.80 19.02
N PHE A 499 13.84 -6.12 19.05
CA PHE A 499 12.52 -6.76 19.02
C PHE A 499 12.31 -7.69 20.21
N ARG A 500 11.05 -7.90 20.56
CA ARG A 500 10.61 -9.05 21.34
C ARG A 500 10.25 -10.16 20.35
N ASP A 501 11.02 -11.24 20.41
CA ASP A 501 10.87 -12.42 19.57
C ASP A 501 9.59 -13.18 19.95
N ILE A 502 8.77 -13.53 18.97
CA ILE A 502 7.51 -14.26 19.17
C ILE A 502 7.72 -15.68 18.69
N THR A 503 7.70 -16.65 19.61
CA THR A 503 8.16 -18.02 19.31
C THR A 503 7.06 -19.06 19.42
N SER A 504 5.80 -18.65 19.54
CA SER A 504 4.66 -19.55 19.75
C SER A 504 3.45 -19.14 18.93
N GLY A 505 2.74 -20.13 18.40
CA GLY A 505 1.58 -19.97 17.53
C GLY A 505 1.90 -20.22 16.05
N ASN A 506 0.88 -20.08 15.20
CA ASN A 506 0.93 -20.34 13.76
C ASN A 506 -0.12 -19.49 13.06
N ASN A 507 0.03 -19.24 11.76
CA ASN A 507 -0.98 -18.54 10.96
C ASN A 507 -1.69 -19.45 9.94
N GLY A 508 -1.80 -20.75 10.26
CA GLY A 508 -2.19 -21.80 9.34
C GLY A 508 -0.99 -22.65 8.95
N ALA A 509 -0.38 -22.38 7.80
CA ALA A 509 0.67 -23.23 7.23
C ALA A 509 2.09 -22.94 7.75
N PHE A 510 2.33 -21.80 8.41
CA PHE A 510 3.62 -21.44 9.00
C PHE A 510 3.51 -21.35 10.52
N LYS A 511 4.64 -21.58 11.21
CA LYS A 511 4.73 -21.56 12.67
C LYS A 511 5.77 -20.54 13.10
N ALA A 512 5.49 -19.89 14.23
CA ALA A 512 6.47 -19.04 14.88
C ALA A 512 7.66 -19.86 15.39
N ALA A 513 8.84 -19.24 15.41
CA ALA A 513 10.07 -19.87 15.82
C ALA A 513 11.06 -18.81 16.33
N LYS A 514 12.18 -19.23 16.91
CA LYS A 514 13.23 -18.29 17.33
C LYS A 514 13.81 -17.53 16.13
N GLY A 515 13.86 -16.21 16.23
CA GLY A 515 14.36 -15.33 15.17
C GLY A 515 13.26 -15.00 14.15
N TRP A 516 13.65 -14.66 12.92
CA TRP A 516 12.64 -14.33 11.91
C TRP A 516 11.77 -15.55 11.57
N ASP A 517 10.45 -15.36 11.55
CA ASP A 517 9.49 -16.36 11.07
C ASP A 517 8.41 -15.78 10.12
N PRO A 518 7.75 -16.62 9.29
CA PRO A 518 6.71 -16.17 8.36
C PRO A 518 5.34 -15.91 9.01
N CYS A 519 5.27 -15.66 10.32
CA CYS A 519 4.07 -15.24 11.03
C CYS A 519 4.22 -13.81 11.57
N THR A 520 5.34 -13.54 12.26
CA THR A 520 5.58 -12.29 13.01
C THR A 520 6.87 -11.58 12.63
N GLY A 521 7.61 -12.14 11.67
CA GLY A 521 8.85 -11.55 11.19
C GLY A 521 9.88 -11.46 12.30
N LEU A 522 10.46 -10.29 12.52
CA LEU A 522 11.41 -10.03 13.60
C LEU A 522 10.75 -9.94 14.99
N GLY A 523 9.42 -9.92 15.07
CA GLY A 523 8.64 -9.78 16.29
C GLY A 523 8.15 -8.35 16.57
N SER A 524 7.71 -8.10 17.80
CA SER A 524 7.14 -6.81 18.22
C SER A 524 8.21 -5.80 18.65
N PRO A 525 7.99 -4.48 18.49
CA PRO A 525 9.04 -3.49 18.69
C PRO A 525 9.43 -3.32 20.16
N LYS A 526 10.74 -3.18 20.40
CA LYS A 526 11.26 -2.42 21.55
C LYS A 526 11.53 -1.00 21.05
N ALA A 527 10.50 -0.15 21.06
CA ALA A 527 10.48 1.10 20.30
C ALA A 527 11.68 2.03 20.55
N ALA A 528 12.10 2.23 21.81
CA ALA A 528 13.30 3.02 22.11
C ALA A 528 14.59 2.49 21.45
N SER A 529 14.73 1.16 21.35
CA SER A 529 15.86 0.52 20.67
C SER A 529 15.77 0.72 19.15
N ILE A 530 14.57 0.64 18.57
CA ILE A 530 14.34 0.92 17.15
C ILE A 530 14.68 2.37 16.81
N ILE A 531 14.21 3.35 17.60
CA ILE A 531 14.53 4.77 17.40
C ILE A 531 16.05 4.99 17.43
N THR A 532 16.73 4.39 18.41
CA THR A 532 18.20 4.47 18.53
C THR A 532 18.91 3.85 17.32
N LEU A 533 18.43 2.69 16.85
CA LEU A 533 18.98 1.99 15.69
C LEU A 533 18.84 2.82 14.40
N LEU A 534 17.74 3.54 14.24
CA LEU A 534 17.44 4.33 13.05
C LEU A 534 18.16 5.68 13.00
N ALA A 535 18.79 6.11 14.11
CA ALA A 535 19.64 7.29 14.13
C ALA A 535 20.77 7.19 13.08
N THR A 536 21.09 8.31 12.44
CA THR A 536 22.30 8.44 11.61
C THR A 536 23.46 8.86 12.51
N LYS A 537 24.54 8.06 12.56
CA LYS A 537 25.77 8.49 13.25
C LYS A 537 26.30 9.74 12.54
N SER A 538 26.22 10.90 13.18
CA SER A 538 26.89 12.10 12.70
C SER A 538 28.38 11.79 12.62
N SER A 539 28.97 11.88 11.43
CA SER A 539 30.42 11.80 11.28
C SER A 539 31.02 12.92 12.12
N ALA A 540 31.63 12.57 13.25
CA ALA A 540 32.37 13.53 14.06
C ALA A 540 33.37 14.23 13.14
N LYS A 541 33.20 15.56 12.97
CA LYS A 541 34.22 16.40 12.31
C LYS A 541 35.54 16.10 13.02
N LYS A 542 36.48 15.43 12.34
CA LYS A 542 37.88 15.35 12.77
C LYS A 542 38.31 16.78 13.05
N LYS A 543 38.45 17.15 14.32
CA LYS A 543 39.16 18.37 14.71
C LYS A 543 40.57 18.17 14.20
N THR A 544 40.92 18.80 13.09
CA THR A 544 42.30 18.95 12.66
C THR A 544 42.97 19.85 13.69
N SER A 545 43.72 19.24 14.62
CA SER A 545 44.64 19.97 15.47
C SER A 545 45.71 20.58 14.58
N ARG A 546 45.63 21.90 14.41
CA ARG A 546 46.69 22.71 13.81
C ARG A 546 47.87 22.67 14.78
N ALA A 547 48.87 21.84 14.50
CA ALA A 547 50.15 21.92 15.18
C ALA A 547 50.79 23.26 14.77
N LYS A 548 51.05 24.12 15.74
CA LYS A 548 52.02 25.20 15.60
C LYS A 548 53.41 24.56 15.59
N ALA A 549 54.14 24.76 14.51
CA ALA A 549 55.59 24.81 14.49
C ALA A 549 55.95 26.09 13.74
#